data_AF-A0AAV0DQJ4-F1
#
_entry.id   AF-A0AAV0DQJ4-F1
#
_cell.length_a   1.000
_cell.length_b   1.000
_cell.length_c   1.000
_cell.angle_alpha   90.00
_cell.angle_beta   90.00
_cell.angle_gamma   90.00
#
_symmetry.space_group_name_H-M   'P 1'
#
loop_
_entity.id
_entity.type
_entity.pdbx_description
1 polymer ?
#
loop_
_entity_poly.entity_id
_entity_poly.type
_entity_poly.pdbx_seq_one_letter_code
_entity_poly.pdbx_strand_id
1 'polypeptide(L)'
;MNGAVKKIADVSFKAGRTIDWEGMARLLVSDEARKEFATLRRSFDEVNSQLQTKFSQEPEPIDWEHYRKGLGSRLVDMYKEAYESIEIPKYVDTVTPQYKPKFDALLVELKEAEK
;
A
#
# COMPACT_ATOMS: atom_id res chain seq x y z
N MET A 1 -13.97 7.06 6.66
CA MET A 1 -13.03 5.93 6.47
C MET A 1 -11.61 6.33 5.99
N ASN A 2 -11.32 7.60 5.63
CA ASN A 2 -10.02 8.05 5.05
C ASN A 2 -8.80 8.05 5.97
N GLY A 3 -8.99 8.10 7.29
CA GLY A 3 -7.87 8.11 8.23
C GLY A 3 -7.01 6.83 8.17
N ALA A 4 -7.56 5.70 7.70
CA ALA A 4 -6.85 4.44 7.64
C ALA A 4 -5.94 4.31 6.40
N VAL A 5 -6.42 4.67 5.21
CA VAL A 5 -5.65 4.56 3.94
C VAL A 5 -4.48 5.54 3.93
N LYS A 6 -4.71 6.80 4.34
CA LYS A 6 -3.65 7.80 4.48
C LYS A 6 -2.60 7.37 5.50
N LYS A 7 -3.02 6.80 6.63
CA LYS A 7 -2.10 6.23 7.63
C LYS A 7 -1.28 5.06 7.07
N ILE A 8 -1.89 4.17 6.27
CA ILE A 8 -1.17 3.04 5.65
C ILE A 8 -0.14 3.56 4.65
N ALA A 9 -0.52 4.50 3.78
CA ALA A 9 0.42 5.12 2.83
C ALA A 9 1.57 5.84 3.56
N ASP A 10 1.28 6.59 4.63
CA ASP A 10 2.29 7.26 5.45
C ASP A 10 3.22 6.28 6.18
N VAL A 11 2.69 5.15 6.69
CA VAL A 11 3.48 4.11 7.36
C VAL A 11 4.37 3.38 6.34
N SER A 12 3.84 2.99 5.18
CA SER A 12 4.61 2.38 4.10
C SER A 12 5.70 3.32 3.57
N PHE A 13 5.40 4.62 3.43
CA PHE A 13 6.38 5.62 3.01
C PHE A 13 7.50 5.82 4.03
N LYS A 14 7.15 5.90 5.33
CA LYS A 14 8.14 6.00 6.41
C LYS A 14 9.02 4.76 6.49
N ALA A 15 8.43 3.57 6.38
CA ALA A 15 9.16 2.32 6.34
C ALA A 15 10.11 2.27 5.14
N GLY A 16 9.66 2.68 3.95
CA GLY A 16 10.47 2.72 2.74
C GLY A 16 11.69 3.64 2.82
N ARG A 17 11.57 4.80 3.49
CA ARG A 17 12.69 5.72 3.72
C ARG A 17 13.75 5.17 4.68
N THR A 18 13.40 4.24 5.55
CA THR A 18 14.33 3.62 6.50
C THR A 18 15.05 2.39 5.96
N ILE A 19 14.74 1.93 4.74
CA ILE A 19 15.41 0.77 4.13
C ILE A 19 16.77 1.21 3.57
N ASP A 20 17.84 0.63 4.10
CA ASP A 20 19.19 0.77 3.54
C ASP A 20 19.39 -0.20 2.35
N TRP A 21 18.87 0.20 1.19
CA TRP A 21 18.99 -0.57 -0.05
C TRP A 21 20.45 -0.79 -0.49
N GLU A 22 21.33 0.18 -0.21
CA GLU A 22 22.74 0.11 -0.58
C GLU A 22 23.50 -0.85 0.34
N GLY A 23 23.23 -0.83 1.64
CA GLY A 23 23.77 -1.78 2.60
C GLY A 23 23.36 -3.22 2.27
N MET A 24 22.07 -3.44 1.95
CA MET A 24 21.58 -4.76 1.55
C MET A 24 22.23 -5.26 0.26
N ALA A 25 22.38 -4.40 -0.76
CA ALA A 25 23.01 -4.77 -2.02
C ALA A 25 24.46 -5.27 -1.85
N ARG A 26 25.20 -4.69 -0.89
CA ARG A 26 26.59 -5.07 -0.59
C ARG A 26 26.73 -6.46 0.03
N LEU A 27 25.69 -6.96 0.69
CA LEU A 27 25.68 -8.29 1.30
C LEU A 27 25.42 -9.40 0.27
N LEU A 28 25.00 -9.05 -0.95
CA LEU A 28 24.68 -10.01 -2.01
C LEU A 28 25.94 -10.44 -2.76
N VAL A 29 26.27 -11.72 -2.62
CA VAL A 29 27.48 -12.32 -3.19
C VAL A 29 27.24 -13.02 -4.53
N SER A 30 25.99 -13.39 -4.86
CA SER A 30 25.65 -14.04 -6.14
C SER A 30 25.00 -13.06 -7.13
N ASP A 31 25.31 -13.23 -8.41
CA ASP A 31 24.78 -12.37 -9.48
C ASP A 31 23.27 -12.52 -9.65
N GLU A 32 22.75 -13.74 -9.44
CA GLU A 32 21.30 -13.99 -9.45
C GLU A 32 20.59 -13.24 -8.32
N ALA A 33 21.15 -13.25 -7.10
CA ALA A 33 20.56 -12.52 -5.99
C ALA A 33 20.61 -11.00 -6.22
N ARG A 34 21.67 -10.48 -6.83
CA ARG A 34 21.76 -9.05 -7.21
C ARG A 34 20.69 -8.66 -8.22
N LYS A 35 20.41 -9.52 -9.21
CA LYS A 35 19.38 -9.31 -10.22
C LYS A 35 17.98 -9.33 -9.63
N GLU A 36 17.67 -10.31 -8.78
CA GLU A 36 16.38 -10.39 -8.09
C GLU A 36 16.19 -9.22 -7.11
N PHE A 37 17.23 -8.81 -6.41
CA PHE A 37 17.20 -7.66 -5.51
C PHE A 37 16.95 -6.33 -6.25
N ALA A 38 17.57 -6.13 -7.42
CA ALA A 38 17.30 -4.96 -8.25
C ALA A 38 15.84 -4.92 -8.73
N THR A 39 15.28 -6.09 -9.10
CA THR A 39 13.88 -6.23 -9.48
C THR A 39 12.93 -5.93 -8.31
N LEU A 40 13.28 -6.39 -7.10
CA LEU A 40 12.53 -6.11 -5.88
C LEU A 40 12.52 -4.61 -5.56
N ARG A 41 13.69 -3.95 -5.58
CA ARG A 41 13.81 -2.50 -5.34
C ARG A 41 12.96 -1.70 -6.32
N ARG A 42 13.04 -2.04 -7.61
CA ARG A 42 12.22 -1.37 -8.64
C ARG A 42 10.73 -1.54 -8.39
N SER A 43 10.28 -2.76 -8.08
CA SER A 43 8.88 -3.04 -7.77
C SER A 43 8.40 -2.27 -6.54
N PHE A 44 9.26 -2.17 -5.52
CA PHE A 44 8.99 -1.40 -4.32
C PHE A 44 8.83 0.10 -4.63
N ASP A 45 9.76 0.69 -5.37
CA ASP A 45 9.73 2.11 -5.73
C ASP A 45 8.51 2.44 -6.59
N GLU A 46 8.12 1.54 -7.50
CA GLU A 46 6.91 1.70 -8.31
C GLU A 46 5.64 1.70 -7.45
N VAL A 47 5.47 0.70 -6.57
CA VAL A 47 4.30 0.62 -5.69
C VAL A 47 4.25 1.83 -4.75
N ASN A 48 5.39 2.22 -4.18
CA ASN A 48 5.48 3.38 -3.30
C ASN A 48 5.09 4.68 -4.03
N SER A 49 5.59 4.88 -5.25
CA SER A 49 5.22 6.02 -6.09
C SER A 49 3.72 6.05 -6.42
N GLN A 50 3.13 4.90 -6.76
CA GLN A 50 1.69 4.81 -7.04
C GLN A 50 0.83 5.13 -5.81
N LEU A 51 1.22 4.64 -4.63
CA LEU A 51 0.52 4.92 -3.37
C LEU A 51 0.55 6.42 -3.02
N GLN A 52 1.67 7.09 -3.25
CA GLN A 52 1.81 8.52 -2.98
C GLN A 52 1.05 9.40 -3.98
N THR A 53 1.02 9.02 -5.26
CA THR A 53 0.49 9.88 -6.32
C THR A 53 -0.99 9.65 -6.61
N LYS A 54 -1.43 8.39 -6.72
CA LYS A 54 -2.78 8.04 -7.20
C LYS A 54 -3.77 7.75 -6.07
N PHE A 55 -3.30 7.09 -5.01
CA PHE A 55 -4.19 6.61 -3.94
C PHE A 55 -4.21 7.52 -2.69
N SER A 56 -3.34 8.52 -2.63
CA SER A 56 -3.36 9.55 -1.58
C SER A 56 -4.24 10.76 -1.93
N GLN A 57 -4.79 10.81 -3.15
CA GLN A 57 -5.75 11.85 -3.55
C GLN A 57 -7.14 11.43 -3.10
N GLU A 58 -7.81 12.27 -2.31
CA GLU A 58 -9.23 12.06 -2.00
C GLU A 58 -10.03 12.18 -3.32
N PRO A 59 -11.00 11.30 -3.59
CA PRO A 59 -11.90 11.51 -4.70
C PRO A 59 -12.59 12.86 -4.52
N GLU A 60 -12.71 13.63 -5.60
CA GLU A 60 -13.30 14.96 -5.55
C GLU A 60 -14.70 14.88 -4.92
N PRO A 61 -15.02 15.73 -3.93
CA PRO A 61 -16.33 15.73 -3.32
C PRO A 61 -17.41 15.97 -4.38
N ILE A 62 -18.43 15.12 -4.39
CA ILE A 62 -19.57 15.25 -5.30
C ILE A 62 -20.38 16.49 -4.88
N ASP A 63 -20.56 17.45 -5.79
CA ASP A 63 -21.39 18.64 -5.57
C ASP A 63 -22.87 18.30 -5.73
N TRP A 64 -23.43 17.68 -4.70
CA TRP A 64 -24.84 17.29 -4.67
C TRP A 64 -25.80 18.48 -4.82
N GLU A 65 -25.43 19.69 -4.35
CA GLU A 65 -26.27 20.89 -4.45
C GLU A 65 -26.36 21.42 -5.88
N HIS A 66 -25.27 21.35 -6.64
CA HIS A 66 -25.29 21.65 -8.07
C HIS A 66 -26.26 20.71 -8.82
N TYR A 67 -26.17 19.40 -8.57
CA TYR A 67 -27.04 18.43 -9.23
C TYR A 67 -28.51 18.54 -8.79
N ARG A 68 -28.80 18.90 -7.53
CA ARG A 68 -30.17 19.13 -7.04
C ARG A 68 -30.89 20.21 -7.86
N LYS A 69 -30.18 21.26 -8.27
CA LYS A 69 -30.75 22.38 -9.04
C LYS A 69 -31.13 22.00 -10.47
N GLY A 70 -30.44 21.04 -11.08
CA GLY A 70 -30.66 20.63 -12.48
C GLY A 70 -31.58 19.41 -12.66
N LEU A 71 -31.50 18.43 -11.75
CA LEU A 71 -32.16 17.13 -11.90
C LEU A 71 -33.34 16.91 -10.93
N GLY A 72 -33.51 17.82 -9.96
CA GLY A 72 -34.51 17.72 -8.90
C GLY A 72 -34.02 16.97 -7.66
N SER A 73 -34.53 17.36 -6.49
CA SER A 73 -34.05 16.88 -5.18
C SER A 73 -34.17 15.36 -5.00
N ARG A 74 -35.33 14.79 -5.36
CA ARG A 74 -35.66 13.37 -5.10
C ARG A 74 -34.67 12.39 -5.73
N LEU A 75 -34.21 12.65 -6.95
CA LEU A 75 -33.27 11.76 -7.63
C LEU A 75 -31.88 11.88 -6.98
N VAL A 76 -31.44 13.10 -6.72
CA VAL A 76 -30.11 13.37 -6.15
C VAL A 76 -30.00 12.90 -4.70
N ASP A 77 -31.08 13.00 -3.92
CA ASP A 77 -31.17 12.45 -2.56
C ASP A 77 -31.03 10.93 -2.55
N MET A 78 -31.72 10.23 -3.46
CA MET A 78 -31.60 8.77 -3.60
C MET A 78 -30.18 8.32 -3.98
N TYR A 79 -29.53 9.03 -4.90
CA TYR A 79 -28.14 8.72 -5.28
C TYR A 79 -27.13 9.07 -4.18
N LYS A 80 -27.37 10.14 -3.41
CA LYS A 80 -26.56 10.49 -2.26
C LYS A 80 -26.62 9.40 -1.18
N GLU A 81 -27.82 8.93 -0.85
CA GLU A 81 -28.02 7.85 0.12
C GLU A 81 -27.40 6.52 -0.36
N ALA A 82 -27.57 6.19 -1.63
CA ALA A 82 -26.92 5.03 -2.24
C ALA A 82 -25.39 5.16 -2.21
N TYR A 83 -24.83 6.34 -2.49
CA TYR A 83 -23.39 6.56 -2.45
C TYR A 83 -22.81 6.47 -1.04
N GLU A 84 -23.51 7.03 -0.04
CA GLU A 84 -23.09 6.99 1.36
C GLU A 84 -23.19 5.59 1.98
N SER A 85 -24.11 4.75 1.48
CA SER A 85 -24.26 3.35 1.93
C SER A 85 -23.26 2.37 1.30
N ILE A 86 -22.52 2.78 0.26
CA ILE A 86 -21.50 1.91 -0.36
C ILE A 86 -20.29 1.82 0.56
N GLU A 87 -20.06 0.63 1.11
CA GLU A 87 -18.80 0.29 1.76
C GLU A 87 -17.79 -0.22 0.73
N ILE A 88 -16.67 0.50 0.57
CA ILE A 88 -15.59 0.07 -0.32
C ILE A 88 -14.89 -1.15 0.31
N PRO A 89 -14.84 -2.30 -0.37
CA PRO A 89 -14.14 -3.48 0.13
C PRO A 89 -12.68 -3.17 0.40
N LYS A 90 -12.20 -3.52 1.59
CA LYS A 90 -10.79 -3.38 1.95
C LYS A 90 -10.01 -4.58 1.44
N TYR A 91 -8.79 -4.33 0.97
CA TYR A 91 -7.89 -5.40 0.59
C TYR A 91 -7.51 -6.22 1.84
N VAL A 92 -7.69 -7.53 1.77
CA VAL A 92 -7.32 -8.45 2.87
C VAL A 92 -5.86 -8.85 2.67
N ASP A 93 -5.02 -8.58 3.66
CA ASP A 93 -3.63 -9.01 3.63
C ASP A 93 -3.52 -10.52 3.91
N THR A 94 -3.34 -11.28 2.83
CA THR A 94 -3.13 -12.73 2.89
C THR A 94 -1.64 -13.10 2.81
N VAL A 95 -0.76 -12.13 2.57
CA VAL A 95 0.64 -12.35 2.20
C VAL A 95 1.55 -12.24 3.42
N THR A 96 1.37 -11.24 4.27
CA THR A 96 2.19 -11.07 5.48
C THR A 96 2.20 -12.32 6.39
N PRO A 97 1.06 -13.01 6.64
CA PRO A 97 1.05 -14.23 7.44
C PRO A 97 1.82 -15.40 6.82
N GLN A 98 2.02 -15.42 5.50
CA GLN A 98 2.75 -16.49 4.81
C GLN A 98 4.26 -16.30 4.88
N TYR A 99 4.73 -15.06 4.84
CA TYR A 99 6.16 -14.73 4.79
C TYR A 99 6.77 -14.50 6.16
N LYS A 100 5.97 -14.10 7.15
CA LYS A 100 6.47 -13.91 8.52
C LYS A 100 7.11 -15.17 9.13
N PRO A 101 6.49 -16.37 9.06
CA PRO A 101 7.11 -17.59 9.59
C PRO A 101 8.39 -17.98 8.85
N LYS A 102 8.44 -17.75 7.52
CA LYS A 102 9.64 -18.04 6.71
C LYS A 102 10.80 -17.12 7.10
N PHE A 103 10.51 -15.85 7.33
CA PHE A 103 11.52 -14.90 7.80
C PHE A 103 12.02 -15.26 9.21
N ASP A 104 11.09 -15.58 10.13
CA ASP A 104 11.45 -15.97 11.49
C ASP A 104 12.31 -17.26 11.50
N ALA A 105 12.05 -18.21 10.60
CA ALA A 105 12.87 -19.41 10.42
C ALA A 105 14.29 -19.10 9.92
N LEU A 106 14.43 -18.23 8.92
CA LEU A 106 15.75 -17.80 8.42
C LEU A 106 16.60 -17.13 9.51
N LEU A 107 15.98 -16.38 10.44
CA LEU A 107 16.70 -15.80 11.57
C LEU A 107 17.24 -16.86 12.54
N VAL A 108 16.55 -18.00 12.67
CA VAL A 108 17.03 -19.12 13.47
C VAL A 108 18.21 -19.80 12.76
N GLU A 109 18.08 -20.08 11.47
CA GLU A 109 19.16 -20.66 10.66
C GLU A 109 20.43 -19.79 10.68
N LEU A 110 20.29 -18.47 10.58
CA LEU A 110 21.43 -17.55 10.68
C LEU A 110 22.13 -17.62 12.04
N LYS A 111 21.37 -17.71 13.14
CA LYS A 111 21.94 -17.87 14.48
C LYS A 111 22.63 -19.21 14.68
N GLU A 112 22.17 -20.25 13.99
CA GLU A 112 22.79 -21.57 14.02
C GLU A 112 24.06 -21.62 13.16
N ALA A 113 24.09 -20.91 12.02
CA ALA A 113 25.25 -20.82 11.14
C ALA A 113 26.36 -19.89 11.65
N GLU A 114 26.06 -18.97 12.56
CA GLU A 114 27.05 -18.14 13.28
C GLU A 114 27.84 -18.91 14.36
N LYS A 115 27.43 -20.13 14.70
CA LYS A 115 28.02 -20.98 15.75
C LYS A 115 29.14 -21.87 15.22
#